data_AF-A0A9P6IR35-F1
#
_entry.id   AF-A0A9P6IR35-F1
#
_cell.length_a   1.000
_cell.length_b   1.000
_cell.length_c   1.000
_cell.angle_alpha   90.00
_cell.angle_beta   90.00
_cell.angle_gamma   90.00
#
_symmetry.space_group_name_H-M   'P 1'
#
loop_
_entity.id
_entity.type
_entity.pdbx_description
1 polymer ?
#
loop_
_entity_poly.entity_id
_entity_poly.type
_entity_poly.pdbx_seq_one_letter_code
_entity_poly.pdbx_strand_id
1 'polypeptide(L)'
;MMSTVSLIDPTTLNPSFSGPDTSRMGRPAVIITRQDQQASVDMFQLLLTNAKAYRIQMLALSKAAANFGYALEKIAHSKAAVRDPTNVCSSLQAAAGLHYLMSNHHQILSDTLYKQFEIPLLQHLDTHKANIEASEAQYERSMREMSQKIKETEATSMQNGRKRQRGK
;
A
#
# COMPACT_ATOMS: atom_id res chain seq x y z
N MET A 1 14.86 58.34 8.59
CA MET A 1 13.87 58.48 7.52
C MET A 1 13.96 57.26 6.61
N MET A 2 13.08 56.27 6.79
CA MET A 2 12.90 55.19 5.82
C MET A 2 11.41 55.09 5.51
N SER A 3 11.04 55.60 4.34
CA SER A 3 9.69 55.55 3.78
C SER A 3 9.69 54.55 2.62
N THR A 4 8.99 53.44 2.85
CA THR A 4 7.95 52.81 2.03
C THR A 4 7.98 52.87 0.47
N VAL A 5 7.48 51.76 -0.09
CA VAL A 5 6.66 51.61 -1.32
C VAL A 5 7.34 51.02 -2.58
N SER A 6 7.17 49.70 -2.68
CA SER A 6 6.60 48.88 -3.77
C SER A 6 7.15 48.95 -5.22
N LEU A 7 7.55 47.75 -5.65
CA LEU A 7 6.93 46.99 -6.75
C LEU A 7 6.88 47.65 -8.12
N ILE A 8 7.82 47.25 -8.98
CA ILE A 8 7.54 47.07 -10.40
C ILE A 8 8.22 45.77 -10.82
N ASP A 9 7.40 44.76 -11.08
CA ASP A 9 7.79 43.61 -11.89
C ASP A 9 7.24 43.89 -13.30
N PRO A 10 8.09 43.92 -14.33
CA PRO A 10 7.61 43.68 -15.68
C PRO A 10 8.48 42.61 -16.32
N THR A 11 7.97 41.39 -16.29
CA THR A 11 8.29 40.32 -17.23
C THR A 11 8.57 40.88 -18.62
N THR A 12 9.77 40.69 -19.15
CA THR A 12 9.98 40.42 -20.59
C THR A 12 11.46 40.12 -20.86
N LEU A 13 11.68 38.96 -21.49
CA LEU A 13 12.85 38.64 -22.31
C LEU A 13 14.15 38.38 -21.55
N ASN A 14 14.24 37.20 -20.94
CA ASN A 14 15.52 36.51 -20.95
C ASN A 14 15.31 35.04 -21.35
N PRO A 15 15.86 34.55 -22.48
CA PRO A 15 15.88 33.13 -22.81
C PRO A 15 16.95 32.47 -21.94
N SER A 16 16.66 32.34 -20.64
CA SER A 16 17.38 31.39 -19.81
C SER A 16 16.96 30.00 -20.27
N PHE A 17 17.78 29.43 -21.14
CA PHE A 17 17.90 28.00 -21.35
C PHE A 17 17.87 27.33 -19.98
N SER A 18 16.67 26.87 -19.60
CA SER A 18 16.53 25.97 -18.46
C SER A 18 17.15 24.67 -18.91
N GLY A 19 18.45 24.51 -18.60
CA GLY A 19 19.10 23.23 -18.66
C GLY A 19 18.27 22.21 -17.85
N PRO A 20 18.33 20.92 -18.22
CA PRO A 20 17.50 19.91 -17.58
C PRO A 20 17.74 19.94 -16.07
N ASP A 21 16.66 20.04 -15.31
CA ASP A 21 16.64 19.97 -13.85
C ASP A 21 17.37 18.70 -13.39
N THR A 22 18.62 18.86 -12.96
CA THR A 22 19.51 17.76 -12.57
C THR A 22 19.27 17.30 -11.14
N SER A 23 18.32 17.89 -10.41
CA SER A 23 17.98 17.46 -9.05
C SER A 23 17.38 16.05 -8.98
N ARG A 24 16.98 15.48 -10.13
CA ARG A 24 16.57 14.08 -10.31
C ARG A 24 17.67 13.15 -10.83
N MET A 25 18.85 13.67 -11.14
CA MET A 25 19.96 12.93 -11.75
C MET A 25 20.80 12.22 -10.67
N GLY A 26 20.36 11.03 -10.27
CA GLY A 26 21.15 10.20 -9.35
C GLY A 26 20.50 8.85 -9.02
N ARG A 27 19.20 8.70 -9.25
CA ARG A 27 18.56 7.39 -9.23
C ARG A 27 18.32 6.97 -10.69
N PRO A 28 18.79 5.79 -11.14
CA PRO A 28 18.34 5.27 -12.41
C PRO A 28 16.81 5.29 -12.40
N ALA A 29 16.18 5.84 -13.44
CA ALA A 29 14.73 5.78 -13.58
C ALA A 29 14.36 4.30 -13.48
N VAL A 30 13.74 3.90 -12.37
CA VAL A 30 13.32 2.52 -12.18
C VAL A 30 12.25 2.29 -13.23
N ILE A 31 12.61 1.59 -14.30
CA ILE A 31 11.68 1.22 -15.36
C ILE A 31 10.78 0.14 -14.75
N ILE A 32 9.64 0.57 -14.24
CA ILE A 32 8.62 -0.35 -13.75
C ILE A 32 8.01 -1.01 -14.98
N THR A 33 8.28 -2.30 -15.14
CA THR A 33 7.71 -3.10 -16.23
C THR A 33 6.29 -3.52 -15.88
N ARG A 34 5.50 -3.89 -16.89
CA ARG A 34 4.15 -4.44 -16.67
C ARG A 34 4.16 -5.67 -15.75
N GLN A 35 5.20 -6.50 -15.88
CA GLN A 35 5.41 -7.69 -15.05
C GLN A 35 5.65 -7.31 -13.58
N ASP A 36 6.40 -6.25 -13.31
CA ASP A 36 6.66 -5.75 -11.95
C ASP A 36 5.39 -5.17 -11.31
N GLN A 37 4.54 -4.50 -12.09
CA GLN A 37 3.23 -4.02 -11.63
C GLN A 37 2.31 -5.18 -11.23
N GLN A 38 2.22 -6.22 -12.07
CA GLN A 38 1.41 -7.40 -11.75
C GLN A 38 1.96 -8.15 -10.52
N ALA A 39 3.27 -8.35 -10.46
CA ALA A 39 3.91 -8.98 -9.30
C ALA A 39 3.63 -8.22 -7.99
N SER A 40 3.68 -6.90 -8.01
CA SER A 40 3.36 -6.08 -6.83
C SER A 40 1.91 -6.27 -6.36
N VAL A 41 0.96 -6.35 -7.29
CA VAL A 41 -0.46 -6.58 -6.99
C VAL A 41 -0.66 -7.96 -6.35
N ASP A 42 -0.02 -9.00 -6.89
CA ASP A 42 -0.11 -10.36 -6.37
C ASP A 42 0.44 -10.45 -4.93
N MET A 43 1.55 -9.75 -4.65
CA MET A 43 2.13 -9.69 -3.30
C MET A 43 1.19 -9.01 -2.30
N PHE A 44 0.52 -7.93 -2.70
CA PHE A 44 -0.50 -7.29 -1.84
C PHE A 44 -1.71 -8.19 -1.60
N GLN A 45 -2.15 -8.95 -2.61
CA GLN A 45 -3.24 -9.91 -2.45
C GLN A 45 -2.87 -11.07 -1.52
N LEU A 46 -1.62 -11.56 -1.62
CA LEU A 46 -1.09 -12.56 -0.71
C LEU A 46 -1.06 -12.04 0.74
N LEU A 47 -0.58 -10.80 0.94
CA LEU A 47 -0.57 -10.16 2.26
C LEU A 47 -1.98 -10.07 2.86
N LEU A 48 -2.97 -9.62 2.07
CA LEU A 48 -4.36 -9.54 2.49
C LEU A 48 -4.92 -10.92 2.89
N THR A 49 -4.60 -11.95 2.11
CA THR A 49 -5.02 -13.33 2.39
C THR A 49 -4.44 -13.84 3.71
N ASN A 50 -3.14 -13.60 3.93
CA ASN A 50 -2.47 -13.99 5.16
C ASN A 50 -2.98 -13.19 6.37
N ALA A 51 -3.26 -11.90 6.22
CA ALA A 51 -3.85 -11.06 7.27
C ALA A 51 -5.23 -11.56 7.70
N LYS A 52 -6.09 -11.92 6.73
CA LYS A 52 -7.41 -12.52 7.00
C LYS A 52 -7.28 -13.83 7.78
N ALA A 53 -6.38 -14.72 7.34
CA ALA A 53 -6.14 -15.99 8.03
C ALA A 53 -5.65 -15.74 9.47
N TYR A 54 -4.70 -14.82 9.65
CA TYR A 54 -4.17 -14.44 10.95
C TYR A 54 -5.26 -13.90 11.90
N ARG A 55 -6.17 -13.07 11.40
CA ARG A 55 -7.32 -12.56 12.17
C ARG A 55 -8.24 -13.68 12.66
N ILE A 56 -8.54 -14.65 11.79
CA ILE A 56 -9.37 -15.81 12.16
C ILE A 56 -8.69 -16.61 13.29
N GLN A 57 -7.38 -16.80 13.20
CA GLN A 57 -6.62 -17.48 14.25
C GLN A 57 -6.59 -16.70 15.56
N MET A 58 -6.49 -15.36 15.53
CA MET A 58 -6.62 -14.55 16.74
C MET A 58 -7.98 -14.73 17.43
N LEU A 59 -9.08 -14.77 16.67
CA LEU A 59 -10.40 -15.00 17.23
C LEU A 59 -10.53 -16.40 17.83
N ALA A 60 -9.95 -17.41 17.17
CA ALA A 60 -9.87 -18.75 17.73
C ALA A 60 -9.06 -18.78 19.03
N LEU A 61 -7.94 -18.06 19.09
CA LEU A 61 -7.09 -17.92 20.27
C LEU A 61 -7.81 -17.19 21.41
N SER A 62 -8.58 -16.15 21.11
CA SER A 62 -9.45 -15.48 22.09
C SER A 62 -10.42 -16.47 22.75
N LYS A 63 -11.10 -17.28 21.93
CA LYS A 63 -12.05 -18.29 22.42
C LYS A 63 -11.34 -19.37 23.25
N ALA A 64 -10.19 -19.85 22.77
CA ALA A 64 -9.39 -20.83 23.49
C ALA A 64 -8.90 -20.29 24.84
N ALA A 65 -8.42 -19.05 24.88
CA ALA A 65 -7.98 -18.38 26.10
C ALA A 65 -9.13 -18.21 27.11
N ALA A 66 -10.32 -17.81 26.67
CA ALA A 66 -11.50 -17.70 27.54
C ALA A 66 -11.92 -19.07 28.12
N ASN A 67 -11.93 -20.11 27.29
CA ASN A 67 -12.24 -21.48 27.74
C ASN A 67 -11.20 -22.00 28.73
N PHE A 68 -9.93 -21.69 28.52
CA PHE A 68 -8.86 -22.07 29.44
C PHE A 68 -8.98 -21.32 30.77
N GLY A 69 -9.24 -20.01 30.74
CA GLY A 69 -9.52 -19.21 31.93
C GLY A 69 -10.72 -19.77 32.72
N TYR A 70 -11.79 -20.15 32.04
CA TYR A 70 -12.95 -20.81 32.65
C TYR A 70 -12.59 -22.14 33.32
N ALA A 71 -11.79 -22.98 32.68
CA ALA A 71 -11.34 -24.25 33.27
C ALA A 71 -10.49 -24.03 34.53
N LEU A 72 -9.59 -23.05 34.51
CA LEU A 72 -8.78 -22.65 35.66
C LEU A 72 -9.66 -22.17 36.82
N GLU A 73 -10.66 -21.34 36.52
CA GLU A 73 -11.63 -20.87 37.51
C GLU A 73 -12.43 -22.03 38.11
N LYS A 74 -12.87 -23.01 37.30
CA LYS A 74 -13.56 -24.21 37.80
C LYS A 74 -12.70 -25.05 38.74
N ILE A 75 -11.41 -25.19 38.45
CA ILE A 75 -10.49 -25.92 39.33
C ILE A 75 -10.22 -25.12 40.60
N ALA A 76 -10.05 -23.79 40.51
CA ALA A 76 -9.86 -22.92 41.67
C ALA A 76 -11.05 -23.00 42.65
N HIS A 77 -12.28 -23.05 42.14
CA HIS A 77 -13.49 -23.21 42.96
C HIS A 77 -13.75 -24.64 43.44
N SER A 78 -12.94 -25.62 43.05
CA SER A 78 -13.08 -26.99 43.53
C SER A 78 -12.73 -27.07 45.02
N LYS A 79 -13.47 -27.89 45.76
CA LYS A 79 -13.23 -28.11 47.20
C LYS A 79 -11.80 -28.60 47.50
N ALA A 80 -11.15 -29.25 46.54
CA ALA A 80 -9.77 -29.71 46.66
C ALA A 80 -8.77 -28.54 46.66
N ALA A 81 -8.93 -27.57 45.74
CA ALA A 81 -8.03 -26.42 45.65
C ALA A 81 -8.24 -25.41 46.79
N VAL A 82 -9.48 -25.28 47.30
CA VAL A 82 -9.80 -24.37 48.41
C VAL A 82 -9.25 -24.88 49.76
N ARG A 83 -9.11 -26.19 49.92
CA ARG A 83 -8.60 -26.81 51.17
C ARG A 83 -7.07 -26.86 51.22
N ASP A 84 -6.39 -26.52 50.13
CA ASP A 84 -4.94 -26.57 50.03
C ASP A 84 -4.29 -25.37 50.75
N PRO A 85 -3.37 -25.57 51.72
CA PRO A 85 -2.68 -24.49 52.42
C PRO A 85 -1.69 -23.71 51.54
N THR A 86 -1.40 -24.15 50.32
CA THR A 86 -0.33 -23.59 49.47
C THR A 86 -0.76 -22.40 48.58
N ASN A 87 -1.90 -21.75 48.84
CA ASN A 87 -2.42 -20.61 48.05
C ASN A 87 -2.63 -20.90 46.55
N VAL A 88 -2.75 -22.17 46.16
CA VAL A 88 -2.94 -22.57 44.74
C VAL A 88 -4.24 -22.01 44.16
N CYS A 89 -5.28 -21.83 44.99
CA CYS A 89 -6.53 -21.20 44.55
C CYS A 89 -6.32 -19.77 44.03
N SER A 90 -5.54 -18.94 44.73
CA SER A 90 -5.35 -17.54 44.33
C SER A 90 -4.47 -17.41 43.09
N SER A 91 -3.46 -18.27 42.93
CA SER A 91 -2.63 -18.31 41.73
C SER A 91 -3.41 -18.79 40.49
N LEU A 92 -4.25 -19.82 40.63
CA LEU A 92 -5.14 -20.28 39.55
C LEU A 92 -6.16 -19.22 39.15
N GLN A 93 -6.73 -18.50 40.13
CA GLN A 93 -7.70 -17.43 39.86
C GLN A 93 -7.04 -16.20 39.22
N ALA A 94 -5.82 -15.86 39.62
CA ALA A 94 -5.03 -14.83 38.96
C ALA A 94 -4.70 -15.22 37.50
N ALA A 95 -4.30 -16.47 37.27
CA ALA A 95 -4.06 -17.00 35.93
C ALA A 95 -5.33 -16.99 35.06
N ALA A 96 -6.48 -17.37 35.61
CA ALA A 96 -7.77 -17.28 34.93
C ALA A 96 -8.08 -15.84 34.48
N GLY A 97 -7.91 -14.87 35.40
CA GLY A 97 -8.07 -13.44 35.11
C GLY A 97 -7.17 -12.96 33.97
N LEU A 98 -5.91 -13.38 33.94
CA LEU A 98 -4.97 -13.07 32.86
C LEU A 98 -5.46 -13.63 31.51
N HIS A 99 -5.96 -14.86 31.48
CA HIS A 99 -6.44 -15.48 30.24
C HIS A 99 -7.72 -14.81 29.71
N TYR A 100 -8.60 -14.32 30.58
CA TYR A 100 -9.72 -13.47 30.15
C TYR A 100 -9.23 -12.13 29.57
N LEU A 101 -8.22 -11.50 30.18
CA LEU A 101 -7.63 -10.26 29.64
C LEU A 101 -6.99 -10.50 28.27
N MET A 102 -6.19 -11.57 28.13
CA MET A 102 -5.63 -11.99 26.84
C MET A 102 -6.72 -12.24 25.80
N SER A 103 -7.82 -12.90 26.19
CA SER A 103 -8.96 -13.13 25.28
C SER A 103 -9.53 -11.82 24.75
N ASN A 104 -9.76 -10.83 25.62
CA ASN A 104 -10.23 -9.50 25.24
C ASN A 104 -9.23 -8.80 24.30
N HIS A 105 -7.93 -8.86 24.61
CA HIS A 105 -6.92 -8.25 23.74
C HIS A 105 -6.88 -8.88 22.36
N HIS A 106 -6.98 -10.20 22.24
CA HIS A 106 -7.03 -10.86 20.92
C HIS A 106 -8.26 -10.45 20.10
N GLN A 107 -9.42 -10.19 20.75
CA GLN A 107 -10.59 -9.66 20.04
C GLN A 107 -10.36 -8.24 19.52
N ILE A 108 -9.83 -7.36 20.37
CA ILE A 108 -9.54 -5.96 20.02
C ILE A 108 -8.49 -5.90 18.90
N LEU A 109 -7.43 -6.70 18.99
CA LEU A 109 -6.39 -6.78 17.96
C LEU A 109 -6.96 -7.28 16.63
N SER A 110 -7.83 -8.31 16.66
CA SER A 110 -8.53 -8.80 15.47
C SER A 110 -9.38 -7.70 14.81
N ASP A 111 -10.16 -6.95 15.60
CA ASP A 111 -10.99 -5.84 15.08
C ASP A 111 -10.15 -4.68 14.55
N THR A 112 -9.06 -4.35 15.24
CA THR A 112 -8.11 -3.31 14.81
C THR A 112 -7.44 -3.69 13.49
N LEU A 113 -7.00 -4.95 13.36
CA LEU A 113 -6.39 -5.46 12.13
C LEU A 113 -7.39 -5.42 10.96
N TYR A 114 -8.65 -5.75 11.21
CA TYR A 114 -9.69 -5.63 10.17
C TYR A 114 -9.91 -4.17 9.76
N LYS A 115 -10.19 -3.29 10.72
CA LYS A 115 -10.62 -1.91 10.46
C LYS A 115 -9.50 -1.00 9.99
N GLN A 116 -8.32 -1.09 10.61
CA GLN A 116 -7.20 -0.17 10.37
C GLN A 116 -6.20 -0.71 9.35
N PHE A 117 -6.19 -2.01 9.08
CA PHE A 117 -5.24 -2.61 8.14
C PHE A 117 -5.92 -3.24 6.93
N GLU A 118 -6.86 -4.18 7.09
CA GLU A 118 -7.48 -4.86 5.93
C GLU A 118 -8.31 -3.90 5.05
N ILE A 119 -9.16 -3.06 5.65
CA ILE A 119 -10.02 -2.14 4.89
C ILE A 119 -9.19 -1.11 4.07
N PRO A 120 -8.24 -0.36 4.68
CA PRO A 120 -7.46 0.61 3.92
C PRO A 120 -6.55 -0.05 2.88
N LEU A 121 -6.02 -1.25 3.17
CA LEU A 121 -5.19 -1.99 2.22
C LEU A 121 -5.99 -2.41 0.98
N LEU A 122 -7.25 -2.84 1.17
CA LEU A 122 -8.14 -3.17 0.06
C LEU A 122 -8.41 -1.94 -0.83
N GLN A 123 -8.75 -0.79 -0.21
CA GLN A 123 -8.99 0.46 -0.92
C GLN A 123 -7.75 0.94 -1.70
N HIS A 124 -6.57 0.82 -1.09
CA HIS A 124 -5.31 1.16 -1.74
C HIS A 124 -5.01 0.23 -2.92
N LEU A 125 -5.31 -1.06 -2.79
CA LEU A 125 -5.14 -2.05 -3.86
C LEU A 125 -6.06 -1.75 -5.05
N ASP A 126 -7.33 -1.44 -4.79
CA ASP A 126 -8.29 -1.06 -5.84
C ASP A 126 -7.86 0.22 -6.56
N THR A 127 -7.43 1.22 -5.80
CA THR A 127 -6.88 2.47 -6.36
C THR A 127 -5.62 2.21 -7.19
N HIS A 128 -4.72 1.34 -6.70
CA HIS A 128 -3.50 0.99 -7.40
C HIS A 128 -3.79 0.28 -8.74
N LYS A 129 -4.74 -0.64 -8.76
CA LYS A 129 -5.20 -1.29 -9.99
C LYS A 129 -5.79 -0.29 -10.99
N ALA A 130 -6.64 0.62 -10.53
CA ALA A 130 -7.22 1.67 -11.37
C ALA A 130 -6.13 2.59 -11.95
N ASN A 131 -5.11 2.93 -11.17
CA ASN A 131 -3.98 3.73 -11.64
C ASN A 131 -3.12 3.00 -12.68
N ILE A 132 -2.89 1.69 -12.52
CA ILE A 132 -2.21 0.87 -13.52
C ILE A 132 -3.01 0.88 -14.83
N GLU A 133 -4.31 0.61 -14.78
CA GLU A 133 -5.17 0.61 -15.96
C GLU A 133 -5.21 1.97 -16.67
N ALA A 134 -5.33 3.05 -15.91
CA ALA A 134 -5.28 4.41 -16.45
C ALA A 134 -3.93 4.73 -17.10
N SER A 135 -2.82 4.31 -16.47
CA SER A 135 -1.48 4.48 -17.00
C SER A 135 -1.26 3.67 -18.29
N GLU A 136 -1.74 2.42 -18.34
CA GLU A 136 -1.68 1.57 -19.54
C GLU A 136 -2.47 2.19 -20.70
N ALA A 137 -3.68 2.70 -20.44
CA ALA A 137 -4.50 3.36 -21.45
C ALA A 137 -3.86 4.66 -21.98
N GLN A 138 -3.23 5.45 -21.10
CA GLN A 138 -2.48 6.64 -21.51
C GLN A 138 -1.26 6.28 -22.36
N TYR A 139 -0.51 5.27 -21.94
CA TYR A 139 0.65 4.77 -22.68
C TYR A 139 0.24 4.31 -24.08
N GLU A 140 -0.83 3.53 -24.20
CA GLU A 140 -1.34 3.07 -25.50
C GLU A 140 -1.76 4.23 -26.42
N ARG A 141 -2.41 5.27 -25.89
CA ARG A 141 -2.76 6.47 -26.67
C ARG A 141 -1.52 7.18 -27.19
N SER A 142 -0.53 7.42 -26.33
CA SER A 142 0.73 8.07 -26.72
C SER A 142 1.51 7.26 -27.78
N MET A 143 1.52 5.93 -27.65
CA MET A 143 2.10 5.01 -28.61
C MET A 143 1.42 5.11 -29.99
N ARG A 144 0.09 5.18 -30.02
CA ARG A 144 -0.69 5.34 -31.26
C ARG A 144 -0.43 6.70 -31.92
N GLU A 145 -0.43 7.78 -31.13
CA GLU A 145 -0.14 9.13 -31.63
C GLU A 145 1.27 9.25 -32.20
N MET A 146 2.27 8.70 -31.50
CA MET A 146 3.66 8.69 -31.98
C MET A 146 3.80 7.85 -33.26
N SER A 147 3.13 6.70 -33.31
CA SER A 147 3.11 5.86 -34.52
C SER A 147 2.48 6.57 -35.72
N GLN A 148 1.44 7.39 -35.51
CA GLN A 148 0.84 8.20 -36.56
C GLN A 148 1.80 9.29 -37.06
N LYS A 149 2.45 10.01 -36.14
CA LYS A 149 3.47 11.01 -36.50
C LYS A 149 4.63 10.41 -37.28
N ILE A 150 5.10 9.21 -36.90
CA ILE A 150 6.13 8.48 -37.65
C ILE A 150 5.65 8.20 -39.08
N LYS A 151 4.44 7.67 -39.26
CA LYS A 151 3.90 7.42 -40.61
C LYS A 151 3.78 8.67 -41.47
N GLU A 152 3.33 9.79 -40.88
CA GLU A 152 3.21 11.07 -41.59
C GLU A 152 4.58 11.63 -42.00
N THR A 153 5.55 11.58 -41.08
CA THR A 153 6.94 12.01 -41.34
C THR A 153 7.65 11.11 -42.35
N GLU A 154 7.41 9.81 -42.32
CA GLU A 154 7.91 8.87 -43.32
C GLU A 154 7.30 9.13 -44.71
N ALA A 155 5.98 9.37 -44.78
CA ALA A 155 5.28 9.66 -46.04
C ALA A 155 5.77 10.96 -46.68
N THR A 156 5.92 12.02 -45.88
CA THR A 156 6.47 13.31 -46.35
C THR A 156 7.94 13.20 -46.76
N SER A 157 8.74 12.44 -46.02
CA SER A 157 10.14 12.14 -46.36
C SER A 157 10.25 11.38 -47.69
N MET A 158 9.42 10.35 -47.90
CA MET A 158 9.37 9.57 -49.15
C MET A 158 8.95 10.43 -50.35
N GLN A 159 7.98 11.33 -50.17
CA GLN A 159 7.56 12.25 -51.22
C GLN A 159 8.68 13.23 -51.60
N ASN A 160 9.43 13.73 -50.61
CA ASN A 160 10.59 14.59 -50.85
C ASN A 160 11.76 13.84 -51.50
N GLY A 161 12.02 12.58 -51.11
CA GLY A 161 13.00 11.72 -51.75
C GLY A 161 12.70 11.45 -53.23
N ARG A 162 11.43 11.17 -53.57
CA ARG A 162 10.96 10.98 -54.96
C ARG A 162 11.14 12.24 -55.82
N LYS A 163 10.89 13.43 -55.26
CA LYS A 163 11.10 14.70 -55.99
C LYS A 163 12.59 14.95 -56.30
N ARG A 164 13.50 14.58 -55.40
CA ARG A 164 14.96 14.75 -55.59
C ARG A 164 15.56 13.78 -56.62
N GLN A 165 14.99 12.58 -56.79
CA GLN A 165 15.42 11.62 -57.83
C GLN A 165 14.96 11.99 -59.25
N ARG A 166 13.96 12.86 -59.40
CA ARG A 166 13.46 13.34 -60.70
C ARG A 166 14.18 14.58 -61.25
N GLY A 167 15.11 15.16 -60.49
CA GLY A 167 15.88 16.36 -60.84
C GLY A 167 17.32 16.09 -61.31
N LYS A 168 17.66 14.83 -61.62
CA LYS A 168 18.87 14.41 -62.34
C LYS A 168 18.43 13.82 -63.67
#